data_AF-A0A0G4MZG7-F1
#
_entry.id   AF-A0A0G4MZG7-F1
#
_cell.length_a   1.000
_cell.length_b   1.000
_cell.length_c   1.000
_cell.angle_alpha   90.00
_cell.angle_beta   90.00
_cell.angle_gamma   90.00
#
_symmetry.space_group_name_H-M   'P 1'
#
loop_
_entity.id
_entity.type
_entity.pdbx_description
1 polymer ?
#
loop_
_entity_poly.entity_id
_entity_poly.type
_entity_poly.pdbx_seq_one_letter_code
_entity_poly.pdbx_strand_id
1 'polypeptide(L)'
;MISKMAGGIGLNVHRIRATGSYIAGTNGTSNGITPMLRVFNNTARYVDQGGNKRPGAFAIYLEPWHADVFEFLDLRKNHGKEEVRARDLFLALWIPDLFMKRVEKNGDWTLMCPNECPGLADCYGDEFEALYEKYEKAGKGRKTIKAQKLWYAVLEAQTETGNPFMLYKDHCNRKSNQKNLGTIRSSNLCTEIVEYSAPDEVAVCNLASLALPAY
;
A
#
# COMPACT_ATOMS: atom_id res chain seq x y z
N MET A 1 6.80 11.51 -15.37
CA MET A 1 6.35 11.46 -16.78
C MET A 1 4.84 11.23 -16.89
N ILE A 2 4.26 10.20 -16.25
CA ILE A 2 2.81 9.92 -16.31
C ILE A 2 1.95 11.12 -15.86
N SER A 3 2.23 11.71 -14.70
CA SER A 3 1.47 12.88 -14.18
C SER A 3 1.46 14.08 -15.14
N LYS A 4 2.54 14.29 -15.91
CA LYS A 4 2.63 15.37 -16.91
C LYS A 4 1.56 15.20 -18.01
N MET A 5 1.20 13.96 -18.34
CA MET A 5 0.17 13.62 -19.33
C MET A 5 -1.21 13.42 -18.68
N ALA A 6 -1.44 14.00 -17.50
CA ALA A 6 -2.69 13.93 -16.75
C ALA A 6 -3.13 12.52 -16.31
N GLY A 7 -2.22 11.55 -16.24
CA GLY A 7 -2.51 10.20 -15.74
C GLY A 7 -2.54 10.13 -14.20
N GLY A 8 -3.57 9.48 -13.65
CA GLY A 8 -3.60 9.05 -12.25
C GLY A 8 -2.82 7.75 -12.05
N ILE A 9 -2.24 7.54 -10.86
CA ILE A 9 -1.31 6.43 -10.61
C ILE A 9 -1.75 5.64 -9.37
N GLY A 10 -1.76 4.31 -9.48
CA GLY A 10 -1.68 3.41 -8.31
C GLY A 10 -0.24 2.90 -8.17
N LEU A 11 0.36 3.08 -7.00
CA LEU A 11 1.75 2.72 -6.73
C LEU A 11 1.84 1.89 -5.45
N ASN A 12 2.31 0.65 -5.54
CA ASN A 12 2.64 -0.13 -4.34
C ASN A 12 4.03 0.21 -3.82
N VAL A 13 4.18 0.20 -2.48
CA VAL A 13 5.45 0.45 -1.80
C VAL A 13 5.85 -0.66 -0.82
N HIS A 14 5.23 -1.84 -0.94
CA HIS A 14 5.39 -2.99 -0.04
C HIS A 14 6.84 -3.47 0.12
N ARG A 15 7.66 -3.28 -0.91
CA ARG A 15 9.05 -3.76 -0.97
C ARG A 15 10.07 -2.75 -0.44
N ILE A 16 9.63 -1.56 -0.02
CA ILE A 16 10.53 -0.55 0.55
C ILE A 16 10.79 -0.91 2.01
N ARG A 17 12.07 -0.96 2.41
CA ARG A 17 12.45 -1.30 3.78
C ARG A 17 11.87 -0.30 4.80
N ALA A 18 11.49 -0.81 5.96
CA ALA A 18 10.87 -0.01 7.02
C ALA A 18 11.88 0.84 7.81
N THR A 19 11.38 1.77 8.64
CA THR A 19 12.18 2.64 9.51
C THR A 19 13.12 1.85 10.42
N GLY A 20 14.39 2.24 10.54
CA GLY A 20 15.39 1.56 11.36
C GLY A 20 16.04 0.33 10.70
N SER A 21 15.66 -0.04 9.48
CA SER A 21 16.31 -1.14 8.75
C SER A 21 17.75 -0.83 8.39
N TYR A 22 18.65 -1.79 8.59
CA TYR A 22 20.06 -1.65 8.25
C TYR A 22 20.28 -1.42 6.74
N ILE A 23 21.28 -0.60 6.40
CA ILE A 23 21.73 -0.30 5.04
C ILE A 23 23.21 -0.66 4.94
N ALA A 24 23.52 -1.81 4.34
CA ALA A 24 24.89 -2.33 4.25
C ALA A 24 25.86 -1.36 3.54
N GLY A 25 25.44 -0.73 2.43
CA GLY A 25 26.33 0.12 1.63
C GLY A 25 26.77 1.41 2.30
N THR A 26 25.99 1.95 3.23
CA THR A 26 26.29 3.21 3.95
C THR A 26 26.54 2.99 5.44
N ASN A 27 26.46 1.74 5.91
CA ASN A 27 26.47 1.37 7.32
C ASN A 27 25.48 2.17 8.19
N GLY A 28 24.36 2.60 7.59
CA GLY A 28 23.33 3.42 8.24
C GLY A 28 22.02 2.67 8.47
N THR A 29 21.01 3.40 8.92
CA THR A 29 19.64 2.89 9.07
C THR A 29 18.68 3.66 8.15
N SER A 30 17.63 2.97 7.69
CA SER A 30 16.60 3.56 6.84
C SER A 30 15.68 4.48 7.62
N ASN A 31 15.26 5.58 7.00
CA ASN A 31 14.23 6.46 7.55
C ASN A 31 12.80 5.98 7.21
N GLY A 32 12.65 4.80 6.60
CA GLY A 32 11.36 4.19 6.28
C GLY A 32 10.62 4.83 5.11
N ILE A 33 9.33 4.50 4.99
CA ILE A 33 8.51 4.94 3.84
C ILE A 33 8.06 6.40 3.94
N THR A 34 7.90 6.95 5.14
CA THR A 34 7.32 8.31 5.33
C THR A 34 8.13 9.40 4.61
N PRO A 35 9.47 9.51 4.75
CA PRO A 35 10.23 10.52 4.03
C PRO A 35 10.24 10.30 2.51
N MET A 36 10.23 9.04 2.06
CA MET A 36 10.12 8.71 0.63
C MET A 36 8.78 9.21 0.07
N LEU A 37 7.68 8.95 0.78
CA LEU A 37 6.35 9.37 0.36
C LEU A 37 6.20 10.89 0.34
N ARG A 38 6.95 11.64 1.17
CA ARG A 38 6.99 13.10 1.06
C ARG A 38 7.62 13.59 -0.25
N VAL A 39 8.60 12.87 -0.78
CA VAL A 39 9.16 13.17 -2.11
C VAL A 39 8.10 12.96 -3.19
N PHE A 40 7.33 11.86 -3.11
CA PHE A 40 6.19 11.62 -4.01
C PHE A 40 5.10 12.67 -3.86
N ASN A 41 4.79 13.10 -2.63
CA ASN A 41 3.83 14.16 -2.35
C ASN A 41 4.23 15.47 -3.04
N ASN A 42 5.49 15.89 -2.85
CA ASN A 42 5.99 17.12 -3.48
C ASN A 42 6.04 16.99 -5.01
N THR A 43 6.32 15.80 -5.53
CA THR A 43 6.26 15.53 -6.97
C THR A 43 4.84 15.66 -7.52
N ALA A 44 3.84 15.13 -6.81
CA ALA A 44 2.44 15.23 -7.15
C ALA A 44 1.96 16.69 -7.17
N ARG A 45 2.42 17.50 -6.21
CA ARG A 45 2.16 18.95 -6.19
C ARG A 45 2.84 19.71 -7.31
N TYR A 46 4.08 19.36 -7.62
CA TYR A 46 4.89 20.07 -8.62
C TYR A 46 4.40 19.80 -10.04
N VAL A 47 4.11 18.54 -10.37
CA VAL A 47 3.64 18.15 -11.70
C VAL A 47 2.12 18.20 -11.73
N ASP A 48 1.60 19.42 -11.71
CA ASP A 48 0.19 19.66 -11.99
C ASP A 48 -0.14 19.28 -13.45
N GLN A 49 -1.32 18.75 -13.65
CA GLN A 49 -1.78 18.19 -14.92
C GLN A 49 -2.14 19.31 -15.92
N GLY A 50 -1.16 20.11 -16.34
CA GLY A 50 -1.28 21.09 -17.41
C GLY A 50 -1.51 22.54 -16.97
N GLY A 51 -0.75 23.04 -15.99
CA GLY A 51 -0.75 24.46 -15.61
C GLY A 51 -1.90 24.79 -14.66
N ASN A 52 -1.94 24.12 -13.51
CA ASN A 52 -2.83 24.36 -12.38
C ASN A 52 -4.29 23.85 -12.51
N LYS A 53 -4.60 22.96 -13.47
CA LYS A 53 -5.96 22.38 -13.60
C LYS A 53 -6.25 21.23 -12.61
N ARG A 54 -5.24 20.44 -12.23
CA ARG A 54 -5.37 19.34 -11.25
C ARG A 54 -3.99 18.95 -10.70
N PRO A 55 -3.78 18.86 -9.38
CA PRO A 55 -2.57 18.25 -8.83
C PRO A 55 -2.43 16.80 -9.34
N GLY A 56 -1.19 16.30 -9.44
CA GLY A 56 -0.95 14.88 -9.69
C GLY A 56 -1.64 14.02 -8.63
N ALA A 57 -2.26 12.91 -9.04
CA ALA A 57 -3.05 12.06 -8.15
C ALA A 57 -2.45 10.66 -8.08
N PHE A 58 -1.79 10.35 -6.95
CA PHE A 58 -1.17 9.05 -6.71
C PHE A 58 -1.88 8.36 -5.52
N ALA A 59 -2.38 7.14 -5.73
CA ALA A 59 -2.79 6.24 -4.67
C ALA A 59 -1.64 5.32 -4.29
N ILE A 60 -1.20 5.39 -3.04
CA ILE A 60 -0.15 4.56 -2.48
C ILE A 60 -0.77 3.33 -1.85
N TYR A 61 -0.34 2.16 -2.28
CA TYR A 61 -0.78 0.87 -1.76
C TYR A 61 0.26 0.32 -0.79
N LEU A 62 -0.19 -0.07 0.41
CA LEU A 62 0.64 -0.73 1.43
C LEU A 62 -0.07 -1.98 1.97
N GLU A 63 0.67 -3.09 2.14
CA GLU A 63 0.14 -4.26 2.86
C GLU A 63 0.23 -4.06 4.39
N PRO A 64 -0.79 -4.48 5.18
CA PRO A 64 -0.91 -4.14 6.59
C PRO A 64 0.12 -4.83 7.51
N TRP A 65 0.93 -5.76 7.00
CA TRP A 65 2.05 -6.35 7.75
C TRP A 65 3.27 -5.44 7.78
N HIS A 66 3.33 -4.39 6.96
CA HIS A 66 4.51 -3.53 6.86
C HIS A 66 4.77 -2.79 8.18
N ALA A 67 6.02 -2.71 8.61
CA ALA A 67 6.34 -2.15 9.93
C ALA A 67 6.08 -0.66 10.10
N ASP A 68 6.00 0.11 9.02
CA ASP A 68 5.62 1.53 9.02
C ASP A 68 4.10 1.77 8.80
N VAL A 69 3.24 0.75 8.98
CA VAL A 69 1.80 0.86 8.64
C VAL A 69 1.05 1.90 9.49
N PHE A 70 1.42 2.11 10.75
CA PHE A 70 0.75 3.12 11.58
C PHE A 70 1.07 4.53 11.11
N GLU A 71 2.34 4.81 10.85
CA GLU A 71 2.81 6.07 10.31
C GLU A 71 2.21 6.33 8.92
N PHE A 72 2.04 5.27 8.11
CA PHE A 72 1.34 5.35 6.83
C PHE A 72 -0.11 5.84 7.00
N LEU A 73 -0.88 5.28 7.93
CA LEU A 73 -2.27 5.67 8.18
C LEU A 73 -2.41 7.14 8.63
N ASP A 74 -1.39 7.70 9.26
CA ASP A 74 -1.39 9.08 9.74
C ASP A 74 -1.03 10.12 8.66
N LEU A 75 -0.53 9.71 7.48
CA LEU A 75 0.02 10.62 6.46
C LEU A 75 -0.95 11.70 5.98
N ARG A 76 -2.26 11.39 5.95
CA ARG A 76 -3.31 12.30 5.49
C ARG A 76 -4.01 13.06 6.61
N LYS A 77 -3.74 12.77 7.88
CA LYS A 77 -4.40 13.45 9.01
C LYS A 77 -4.08 14.95 9.00
N ASN A 78 -5.07 15.78 9.32
CA ASN A 78 -4.90 17.23 9.29
C ASN A 78 -4.01 17.74 10.44
N HIS A 79 -4.13 17.12 11.62
CA HIS A 79 -3.29 17.44 12.78
C HIS A 79 -1.94 16.73 12.73
N GLY A 80 -1.01 17.16 13.58
CA GLY A 80 0.35 16.63 13.70
C GLY A 80 1.39 17.43 12.92
N LYS A 81 2.62 16.92 12.92
CA LYS A 81 3.81 17.60 12.36
C LYS A 81 3.87 17.46 10.84
N GLU A 82 4.14 18.55 10.13
CA GLU A 82 4.22 18.56 8.65
C GLU A 82 5.30 17.64 8.08
N GLU A 83 6.37 17.37 8.83
CA GLU A 83 7.48 16.53 8.37
C GLU A 83 7.10 15.04 8.22
N VAL A 84 5.95 14.65 8.75
CA VAL A 84 5.40 13.28 8.71
C VAL A 84 4.02 13.25 8.04
N ARG A 85 3.75 14.18 7.12
CA ARG A 85 2.48 14.29 6.38
C ARG A 85 2.73 14.29 4.87
N ALA A 86 1.77 13.71 4.15
CA ALA A 86 1.74 13.60 2.70
C ALA A 86 0.28 13.67 2.22
N ARG A 87 -0.36 14.82 2.43
CA ARG A 87 -1.82 15.00 2.26
C ARG A 87 -2.28 15.03 0.79
N ASP A 88 -1.37 15.29 -0.14
CA ASP A 88 -1.66 15.31 -1.57
C ASP A 88 -1.67 13.90 -2.18
N LEU A 89 -1.21 12.88 -1.43
CA LEU A 89 -1.29 11.48 -1.82
C LEU A 89 -2.58 10.83 -1.32
N PHE A 90 -3.14 9.91 -2.09
CA PHE A 90 -4.19 9.00 -1.64
C PHE A 90 -3.56 7.74 -1.04
N LEU A 91 -4.22 7.14 -0.06
CA LEU A 91 -3.71 5.96 0.64
C LEU A 91 -4.69 4.79 0.44
N ALA A 92 -4.14 3.59 0.26
CA ALA A 92 -4.88 2.36 0.08
C ALA A 92 -4.18 1.21 0.81
N LEU A 93 -4.96 0.31 1.41
CA LEU A 93 -4.47 -0.94 1.97
C LEU A 93 -4.71 -2.08 0.99
N TRP A 94 -3.68 -2.91 0.82
CA TRP A 94 -3.71 -4.15 0.05
C TRP A 94 -3.74 -5.33 1.04
N ILE A 95 -4.93 -5.77 1.41
CA ILE A 95 -5.20 -6.53 2.62
C ILE A 95 -5.21 -8.04 2.33
N PRO A 96 -4.34 -8.84 2.96
CA PRO A 96 -4.44 -10.30 2.92
C PRO A 96 -5.59 -10.78 3.80
N ASP A 97 -6.22 -11.89 3.42
CA ASP A 97 -7.30 -12.55 4.16
C ASP A 97 -6.87 -12.89 5.59
N LEU A 98 -5.59 -13.27 5.78
CA LEU A 98 -5.02 -13.55 7.09
C LEU A 98 -5.19 -12.40 8.08
N PHE A 99 -5.00 -11.16 7.63
CA PHE A 99 -5.19 -10.01 8.51
C PHE A 99 -6.63 -9.96 9.03
N MET A 100 -7.61 -10.12 8.14
CA MET A 100 -9.02 -10.13 8.51
C MET A 100 -9.37 -11.30 9.44
N LYS A 101 -8.85 -12.51 9.15
CA LYS A 101 -8.99 -13.69 10.02
C LYS A 101 -8.45 -13.43 11.43
N ARG A 102 -7.31 -12.73 11.54
CA ARG A 102 -6.68 -12.38 12.83
C ARG A 102 -7.45 -11.27 13.55
N VAL A 103 -8.01 -10.29 12.84
CA VAL A 103 -8.89 -9.25 13.43
C VAL A 103 -10.14 -9.87 14.05
N GLU A 104 -10.83 -10.74 13.30
CA GLU A 104 -12.04 -11.42 13.75
C GLU A 104 -11.79 -12.26 15.01
N LYS A 105 -10.69 -13.01 15.04
CA LYS A 105 -10.32 -13.88 16.18
C LYS A 105 -9.62 -13.15 17.33
N ASN A 106 -9.46 -11.82 17.25
CA ASN A 106 -8.64 -11.03 18.17
C ASN A 106 -7.22 -11.61 18.37
N GLY A 107 -6.66 -12.14 17.28
CA GLY A 107 -5.32 -12.72 17.23
C GLY A 107 -4.21 -11.67 17.22
N ASP A 108 -3.00 -12.18 17.30
CA ASP A 108 -1.80 -11.36 17.15
C ASP A 108 -1.48 -11.13 15.66
N TRP A 109 -0.89 -9.97 15.39
CA TRP A 109 -0.43 -9.51 14.11
C TRP A 109 1.00 -9.00 14.23
N THR A 110 1.91 -9.58 13.44
CA THR A 110 3.32 -9.23 13.41
C THR A 110 3.64 -8.26 12.28
N LEU A 111 4.23 -7.13 12.66
CA LEU A 111 4.77 -6.13 11.76
C LEU A 111 6.18 -6.53 11.32
N MET A 112 6.44 -6.50 10.02
CA MET A 112 7.66 -6.99 9.39
C MET A 112 8.29 -5.95 8.47
N CYS A 113 9.61 -6.02 8.32
CA CYS A 113 10.33 -5.29 7.27
C CYS A 113 10.55 -6.20 6.06
N PRO A 114 10.26 -5.74 4.82
CA PRO A 114 10.44 -6.58 3.62
C PRO A 114 11.90 -6.97 3.36
N ASN A 115 12.88 -6.26 3.92
CA ASN A 115 14.29 -6.64 3.84
C ASN A 115 14.63 -7.85 4.73
N GLU A 116 13.93 -8.00 5.86
CA GLU A 116 14.13 -9.11 6.82
C GLU A 116 13.22 -10.31 6.48
N CYS A 117 12.04 -10.01 5.94
CA CYS A 117 10.98 -10.94 5.56
C CYS A 117 10.62 -10.76 4.06
N PRO A 118 11.52 -11.11 3.13
CA PRO A 118 11.30 -10.92 1.69
C PRO A 118 10.21 -11.84 1.14
N GLY A 119 9.62 -11.47 0.00
CA GLY A 119 8.68 -12.31 -0.74
C GLY A 119 7.21 -12.22 -0.30
N LEU A 120 6.89 -11.58 0.84
CA LEU A 120 5.49 -11.39 1.28
C LEU A 120 4.63 -10.64 0.26
N ALA A 121 5.21 -9.68 -0.45
CA ALA A 121 4.53 -8.94 -1.52
C ALA A 121 4.38 -9.74 -2.83
N ASP A 122 4.99 -10.92 -2.91
CA ASP A 122 5.13 -11.72 -4.13
C ASP A 122 4.35 -13.02 -4.12
N CYS A 123 3.67 -13.32 -3.01
CA CYS A 123 2.72 -14.42 -2.87
C CYS A 123 1.38 -13.91 -2.30
N TYR A 124 0.35 -14.74 -2.38
CA TYR A 124 -1.00 -14.46 -1.87
C TYR A 124 -1.68 -15.75 -1.40
N GLY A 125 -2.80 -15.63 -0.69
CA GLY A 125 -3.56 -16.77 -0.17
C GLY A 125 -2.72 -17.70 0.72
N ASP A 126 -2.87 -19.00 0.56
CA ASP A 126 -2.23 -20.00 1.42
C ASP A 126 -0.69 -19.91 1.41
N GLU A 127 -0.08 -19.54 0.28
CA GLU A 127 1.37 -19.35 0.18
C GLU A 127 1.84 -18.16 1.02
N PHE A 128 1.06 -17.06 1.02
CA PHE A 128 1.31 -15.91 1.88
C PHE A 128 1.17 -16.28 3.35
N GLU A 129 0.11 -17.01 3.73
CA GLU A 129 -0.11 -17.43 5.12
C GLU A 129 1.05 -18.29 5.63
N ALA A 130 1.46 -19.29 4.86
CA ALA A 130 2.57 -20.16 5.22
C ALA A 130 3.89 -19.40 5.37
N LEU A 131 4.19 -18.47 4.45
CA LEU A 131 5.42 -17.68 4.50
C LEU A 131 5.43 -16.70 5.68
N TYR A 132 4.30 -16.02 5.92
CA TYR A 132 4.14 -15.09 7.02
C TYR A 132 4.31 -15.78 8.38
N GLU A 133 3.62 -16.89 8.61
CA GLU A 133 3.73 -17.65 9.86
C GLU A 133 5.10 -18.28 10.05
N LYS A 134 5.79 -18.65 8.96
CA LYS A 134 7.20 -19.08 9.02
C LYS A 134 8.09 -17.97 9.57
N TYR A 135 7.89 -16.72 9.16
CA TYR A 135 8.64 -15.58 9.69
C TYR A 135 8.28 -15.24 11.13
N GLU A 136 7.01 -15.39 11.53
CA GLU A 136 6.59 -15.29 12.93
C GLU A 136 7.34 -16.31 13.81
N LYS A 137 7.32 -17.60 13.42
CA LYS A 137 8.00 -18.69 14.15
C LYS A 137 9.51 -18.51 14.22
N ALA A 138 10.11 -17.94 13.18
CA ALA A 138 11.54 -17.65 13.14
C ALA A 138 11.93 -16.37 13.92
N GLY A 139 10.98 -15.67 14.54
CA GLY A 139 11.26 -14.45 15.30
C GLY A 139 11.75 -13.28 14.45
N LYS A 140 11.43 -13.25 13.14
CA LYS A 140 11.86 -12.19 12.22
C LYS A 140 10.97 -10.94 12.24
N GLY A 141 9.87 -11.00 13.00
CA GLY A 141 8.99 -9.87 13.23
C GLY A 141 9.67 -8.74 14.00
N ARG A 142 9.38 -7.49 13.64
CA ARG A 142 9.88 -6.33 14.38
C ARG A 142 9.05 -6.02 15.61
N LYS A 143 7.73 -6.21 15.49
CA LYS A 143 6.79 -5.90 16.54
C LYS A 143 5.54 -6.74 16.37
N THR A 144 5.11 -7.39 17.43
CA THR A 144 3.82 -8.09 17.45
C THR A 144 2.82 -7.26 18.25
N ILE A 145 1.62 -7.11 17.70
CA ILE A 145 0.51 -6.33 18.25
C ILE A 145 -0.78 -7.16 18.18
N LYS A 146 -1.85 -6.70 18.83
CA LYS A 146 -3.18 -7.23 18.53
C LYS A 146 -3.63 -6.76 17.15
N ALA A 147 -4.18 -7.66 16.34
CA ALA A 147 -4.69 -7.33 15.01
C ALA A 147 -5.77 -6.23 15.09
N GLN A 148 -6.65 -6.30 16.10
CA GLN A 148 -7.67 -5.29 16.34
C GLN A 148 -7.09 -3.90 16.64
N LYS A 149 -5.88 -3.80 17.22
CA LYS A 149 -5.23 -2.50 17.42
C LYS A 149 -4.95 -1.80 16.09
N LEU A 150 -4.44 -2.53 15.10
CA LEU A 150 -4.24 -1.98 13.76
C LEU A 150 -5.60 -1.70 13.10
N TRP A 151 -6.58 -2.58 13.26
CA TRP A 151 -7.93 -2.36 12.72
C TRP A 151 -8.56 -1.06 13.23
N TYR A 152 -8.48 -0.78 14.53
CA TYR A 152 -8.96 0.49 15.10
C TYR A 152 -8.26 1.70 14.50
N ALA A 153 -6.94 1.64 14.28
CA ALA A 153 -6.19 2.72 13.62
C ALA A 153 -6.64 2.94 12.16
N VAL A 154 -6.99 1.87 11.44
CA VAL A 154 -7.57 1.97 10.08
C VAL A 154 -8.92 2.68 10.12
N LEU A 155 -9.80 2.28 11.05
CA LEU A 155 -11.13 2.90 11.20
C LEU A 155 -11.04 4.37 11.62
N GLU A 156 -10.13 4.70 12.53
CA GLU A 156 -9.86 6.08 12.95
C GLU A 156 -9.40 6.93 11.77
N ALA A 157 -8.41 6.46 10.98
CA ALA A 157 -7.95 7.16 9.79
C ALA A 157 -9.07 7.37 8.75
N GLN A 158 -9.92 6.35 8.54
CA GLN A 158 -11.07 6.45 7.64
C GLN A 158 -12.11 7.45 8.15
N THR A 159 -12.35 7.49 9.45
CA THR A 159 -13.27 8.45 10.08
C THR A 159 -12.76 9.88 9.92
N GLU A 160 -11.46 10.11 10.08
CA GLU A 160 -10.86 11.44 9.96
C GLU A 160 -10.72 11.92 8.51
N THR A 161 -10.41 11.02 7.57
CA THR A 161 -9.91 11.41 6.24
C THR A 161 -10.62 10.76 5.05
N GLY A 162 -11.47 9.76 5.29
CA GLY A 162 -12.02 8.89 4.23
C GLY A 162 -11.02 7.90 3.63
N ASN A 163 -9.76 7.92 4.08
CA ASN A 163 -8.68 7.01 3.65
C ASN A 163 -8.20 6.16 4.84
N PRO A 164 -7.59 4.98 4.60
CA PRO A 164 -7.23 4.42 3.31
C PRO A 164 -8.40 3.73 2.57
N PHE A 165 -8.28 3.60 1.26
CA PHE A 165 -9.09 2.67 0.47
C PHE A 165 -8.82 1.23 0.90
N MET A 166 -9.81 0.36 0.73
CA MET A 166 -9.77 -1.03 1.20
C MET A 166 -9.84 -1.99 0.02
N LEU A 167 -8.78 -2.77 -0.20
CA LEU A 167 -8.76 -3.78 -1.25
C LEU A 167 -8.24 -5.10 -0.69
N TYR A 168 -8.88 -6.20 -1.07
CA TYR A 168 -8.57 -7.53 -0.56
C TYR A 168 -7.66 -8.28 -1.55
N LYS A 169 -6.35 -8.27 -1.24
CA LYS A 169 -5.26 -8.83 -2.05
C LYS A 169 -5.58 -10.22 -2.58
N ASP A 170 -6.02 -11.11 -1.70
CA ASP A 170 -6.20 -12.52 -2.04
C ASP A 170 -7.42 -12.72 -2.94
N HIS A 171 -8.48 -11.95 -2.74
CA HIS A 171 -9.64 -11.97 -3.62
C HIS A 171 -9.33 -11.39 -5.01
N CYS A 172 -8.55 -10.31 -5.07
CA CYS A 172 -8.08 -9.73 -6.33
C CYS A 172 -7.23 -10.73 -7.11
N ASN A 173 -6.26 -11.38 -6.46
CA ASN A 173 -5.35 -12.33 -7.11
C ASN A 173 -6.05 -13.64 -7.51
N ARG A 174 -6.86 -14.25 -6.64
CA ARG A 174 -7.53 -15.53 -6.92
C ARG A 174 -8.47 -15.47 -8.15
N LYS A 175 -9.12 -14.32 -8.35
CA LYS A 175 -10.15 -14.11 -9.37
C LYS A 175 -9.67 -13.37 -10.61
N SER A 176 -8.40 -12.95 -10.66
CA SER A 176 -7.87 -12.27 -11.84
C SER A 176 -7.58 -13.26 -12.96
N ASN A 177 -7.97 -12.90 -14.19
CA ASN A 177 -7.55 -13.63 -15.39
C ASN A 177 -6.03 -13.47 -15.64
N GLN A 178 -5.38 -12.48 -15.04
CA GLN A 178 -3.94 -12.24 -15.13
C GLN A 178 -3.12 -12.95 -14.05
N LYS A 179 -3.73 -13.82 -13.22
CA LYS A 179 -3.01 -14.57 -12.17
C LYS A 179 -1.87 -15.44 -12.69
N ASN A 180 -1.87 -15.74 -13.99
CA ASN A 180 -0.80 -16.46 -14.70
C ASN A 180 0.50 -15.64 -14.86
N LEU A 181 0.45 -14.31 -14.70
CA LEU A 181 1.62 -13.42 -14.81
C LEU A 181 2.38 -13.31 -13.48
N GLY A 182 1.74 -13.65 -12.37
CA GLY A 182 2.27 -13.57 -11.01
C GLY A 182 1.37 -12.76 -10.08
N THR A 183 1.87 -12.46 -8.89
CA THR A 183 1.12 -11.75 -7.86
C THR A 183 0.91 -10.27 -8.24
N ILE A 184 -0.35 -9.86 -8.29
CA ILE A 184 -0.79 -8.48 -8.44
C ILE A 184 -0.63 -7.77 -7.09
N ARG A 185 0.04 -6.61 -7.10
CA ARG A 185 0.51 -5.91 -5.90
C ARG A 185 -0.29 -4.66 -5.55
N SER A 186 -1.15 -4.18 -6.43
CA SER A 186 -1.98 -2.99 -6.19
C SER A 186 -3.15 -2.93 -7.17
N SER A 187 -4.05 -1.98 -6.93
CA SER A 187 -4.98 -1.49 -7.92
C SER A 187 -4.51 -0.11 -8.45
N ASN A 188 -5.36 0.61 -9.18
CA ASN A 188 -5.09 1.95 -9.71
C ASN A 188 -5.51 3.05 -8.70
N LEU A 189 -5.57 4.31 -9.16
CA LEU A 189 -6.02 5.44 -8.34
C LEU A 189 -7.46 5.28 -7.80
N CYS A 190 -8.36 4.71 -8.60
CA CYS A 190 -9.80 4.70 -8.34
C CYS A 190 -10.34 3.34 -7.86
N THR A 191 -9.46 2.36 -7.63
CA THR A 191 -9.72 1.04 -7.01
C THR A 191 -10.48 0.01 -7.88
N GLU A 192 -10.81 0.34 -9.12
CA GLU A 192 -11.57 -0.52 -10.03
C GLU A 192 -10.70 -1.45 -10.88
N ILE A 193 -9.42 -1.12 -11.08
CA ILE A 193 -8.52 -1.86 -11.97
C ILE A 193 -7.60 -2.78 -11.18
N VAL A 194 -7.52 -4.05 -11.56
CA VAL A 194 -6.70 -5.06 -10.91
C VAL A 194 -5.83 -5.74 -11.98
N GLU A 195 -4.67 -5.16 -12.23
CA GLU A 195 -3.75 -5.57 -13.29
C GLU A 195 -2.34 -5.85 -12.73
N TYR A 196 -1.65 -6.79 -13.36
CA TYR A 196 -0.27 -7.13 -13.06
C TYR A 196 0.66 -5.95 -13.38
N SER A 197 1.70 -5.79 -12.55
CA SER A 197 2.77 -4.82 -12.79
C SER A 197 4.11 -5.36 -12.27
N ALA A 198 5.18 -4.96 -12.95
CA ALA A 198 6.55 -5.38 -12.69
C ALA A 198 7.51 -4.19 -12.93
N PRO A 199 8.81 -4.30 -12.56
CA PRO A 199 9.77 -3.22 -12.81
C PRO A 199 9.87 -2.77 -14.28
N ASP A 200 9.58 -3.68 -15.21
CA ASP A 200 9.58 -3.52 -16.66
C ASP A 200 8.17 -3.41 -17.26
N GLU A 201 7.11 -3.56 -16.46
CA GLU A 201 5.72 -3.51 -16.90
C GLU A 201 4.89 -2.53 -16.06
N VAL A 202 4.49 -1.42 -16.70
CA VAL A 202 3.54 -0.47 -16.12
C VAL A 202 2.16 -0.71 -16.72
N ALA A 203 1.25 -1.24 -15.91
CA ALA A 203 -0.15 -1.47 -16.29
C ALA A 203 -0.85 -0.18 -16.72
N VAL A 204 -1.79 -0.28 -17.68
CA VAL A 204 -2.49 0.88 -18.27
C VAL A 204 -3.96 0.57 -18.36
N CYS A 205 -4.78 1.51 -17.88
CA CYS A 205 -6.22 1.40 -17.93
C CYS A 205 -6.80 2.09 -19.17
N ASN A 206 -7.57 1.35 -19.99
CA ASN A 206 -8.33 1.88 -21.12
C ASN A 206 -9.84 1.92 -20.76
N LEU A 207 -10.41 3.11 -20.64
CA LEU A 207 -11.74 3.31 -20.03
C LEU A 207 -12.78 3.84 -21.02
N ALA A 208 -14.00 3.32 -20.87
CA ALA A 208 -15.25 3.86 -21.43
C ALA A 208 -16.41 3.47 -20.49
N SER A 209 -17.57 4.11 -20.61
CA SER A 209 -18.77 3.79 -19.83
C SER A 209 -20.02 3.70 -20.72
N LEU A 210 -20.93 2.79 -20.35
CA LEU A 210 -22.24 2.65 -21.00
C LEU A 210 -23.29 3.44 -20.21
N ALA A 211 -24.07 4.27 -20.91
CA ALA A 211 -25.18 5.02 -20.30
C ALA A 211 -26.40 4.10 -20.12
N LEU A 212 -26.48 3.43 -18.97
CA LEU A 212 -27.56 2.48 -18.68
C LEU A 212 -28.98 3.04 -18.87
N PRO A 213 -29.30 4.31 -18.53
CA PRO A 213 -30.65 4.86 -18.74
C PRO A 213 -31.09 4.98 -20.22
N ALA A 214 -30.21 4.72 -21.18
CA ALA A 214 -30.54 4.75 -22.61
C ALA A 214 -31.16 3.43 -23.12
N TYR A 215 -31.25 2.39 -22.27
CA TYR A 215 -31.80 1.06 -22.55
C TYR A 215 -32.87 0.69 -21.52
#